data_AF-M0KHN4-F1
#
_entry.id   AF-M0KHN4-F1
#
_cell.length_a   1.000
_cell.length_b   1.000
_cell.length_c   1.000
_cell.angle_alpha   90.00
_cell.angle_beta   90.00
_cell.angle_gamma   90.00
#
_symmetry.space_group_name_H-M   'P 1'
#
loop_
_entity.id
_entity.type
_entity.pdbx_description
1 polymer ?
#
loop_
_entity_poly.entity_id
_entity_poly.type
_entity_poly.pdbx_seq_one_letter_code
_entity_poly.pdbx_strand_id
1 'polypeptide(L)'
;MEDSNRPTVGDYMTREVATVELDDTVGEVARRIADNDHFSGFPVTDGRRVEGFVSARDLLLAEDHEPMFRVMTDDILVAHPDMAVQDAARVILRSGIQKLPVVDDAGHLVGIISNADVIRSQIERATPGKVDKLGRTLENIHGITTHEGRREVDLDDLTPTQTTVYADELEGRVYELERGLAEPLVVIDNGGDLLLADGHHRVKAAARLDIDEMDAYVIVLDETVELGMAETAADSDLESIDDIEVVDYAHHPLVQTTERLQD
;
A
#
# COMPACT_ATOMS: atom_id res chain seq x y z
N MET A 1 19.55 3.52 7.40
CA MET A 1 19.59 2.18 6.78
C MET A 1 18.17 1.94 6.31
N GLU A 2 18.01 1.91 4.99
CA GLU A 2 16.72 2.02 4.29
C GLU A 2 15.74 0.91 4.68
N ASP A 3 14.46 1.30 4.65
CA ASP A 3 13.25 0.50 4.88
C ASP A 3 13.11 -0.62 3.84
N SER A 4 14.02 -1.60 3.90
CA SER A 4 14.16 -2.74 2.97
C SER A 4 13.00 -3.75 3.03
N ASN A 5 11.86 -3.39 3.60
CA ASN A 5 10.74 -4.30 3.84
C ASN A 5 9.35 -3.73 3.46
N ARG A 6 9.28 -2.60 2.76
CA ARG A 6 8.02 -2.15 2.12
C ARG A 6 7.83 -2.94 0.82
N PRO A 7 6.76 -3.75 0.66
CA PRO A 7 6.51 -4.44 -0.60
C PRO A 7 6.33 -3.45 -1.74
N THR A 8 6.93 -3.83 -2.86
CA THR A 8 7.08 -3.05 -4.08
C THR A 8 6.10 -3.53 -5.15
N VAL A 9 5.83 -2.68 -6.15
CA VAL A 9 5.02 -3.04 -7.31
C VAL A 9 5.57 -4.31 -7.98
N GLY A 10 6.90 -4.46 -8.05
CA GLY A 10 7.57 -5.63 -8.61
C GLY A 10 7.24 -6.95 -7.90
N ASP A 11 6.89 -6.92 -6.62
CA ASP A 11 6.52 -8.11 -5.84
C ASP A 11 5.12 -8.63 -6.22
N TYR A 12 4.22 -7.73 -6.64
CA TYR A 12 2.80 -8.03 -6.86
C TYR A 12 2.34 -7.90 -8.32
N MET A 13 3.13 -7.27 -9.19
CA MET A 13 2.75 -7.09 -10.59
C MET A 13 2.67 -8.43 -11.34
N THR A 14 1.76 -8.48 -12.30
CA THR A 14 1.74 -9.56 -13.28
C THR A 14 2.81 -9.27 -14.34
N ARG A 15 3.75 -10.20 -14.52
CA ARG A 15 4.88 -10.06 -15.47
C ARG A 15 4.50 -10.44 -16.90
N GLU A 16 3.60 -11.39 -17.06
CA GLU A 16 3.11 -11.81 -18.37
C GLU A 16 1.94 -10.92 -18.78
N VAL A 17 2.27 -9.83 -19.48
CA VAL A 17 1.30 -8.81 -19.89
C VAL A 17 0.94 -9.02 -21.35
N ALA A 18 -0.35 -9.19 -21.62
CA ALA A 18 -0.85 -9.11 -22.99
C ALA A 18 -0.82 -7.65 -23.46
N THR A 19 -0.24 -7.41 -24.63
CA THR A 19 -0.15 -6.08 -25.26
C THR A 19 -0.76 -6.09 -26.66
N VAL A 20 -0.94 -4.89 -27.21
CA VAL A 20 -1.31 -4.63 -28.61
C VAL A 20 -0.29 -3.67 -29.22
N GLU A 21 -0.08 -3.74 -30.52
CA GLU A 21 0.85 -2.86 -31.24
C GLU A 21 0.14 -1.60 -31.75
N LEU A 22 0.91 -0.55 -32.05
CA LEU A 22 0.39 0.73 -32.55
C LEU A 22 -0.48 0.59 -33.82
N ASP A 23 -0.13 -0.36 -34.69
CA ASP A 23 -0.79 -0.61 -35.97
C ASP A 23 -1.91 -1.66 -35.88
N ASP A 24 -2.11 -2.29 -34.72
CA ASP A 24 -3.25 -3.21 -34.51
C ASP A 24 -4.56 -2.44 -34.72
N THR A 25 -5.57 -3.12 -35.27
CA THR A 25 -6.86 -2.48 -35.58
C THR A 25 -7.87 -2.62 -34.45
N VAL A 26 -8.79 -1.65 -34.33
CA VAL A 26 -9.90 -1.68 -33.36
C VAL A 26 -10.64 -3.02 -33.38
N GLY A 27 -10.96 -3.54 -34.57
CA GLY A 27 -11.68 -4.80 -34.71
C GLY A 27 -10.90 -6.02 -34.23
N GLU A 28 -9.58 -6.02 -34.32
CA GLU A 28 -8.71 -7.09 -33.79
C GLU A 28 -8.63 -7.02 -32.26
N VAL A 29 -8.42 -5.83 -31.72
CA VAL A 29 -8.33 -5.62 -30.27
C VAL A 29 -9.67 -5.87 -29.60
N ALA A 30 -10.79 -5.42 -30.19
CA ALA A 30 -12.13 -5.67 -29.69
C ALA A 30 -12.45 -7.17 -29.62
N ARG A 31 -12.04 -7.95 -30.63
CA ARG A 31 -12.15 -9.42 -30.60
C ARG A 31 -11.34 -10.02 -29.45
N ARG A 32 -10.10 -9.56 -29.25
CA ARG A 32 -9.25 -10.05 -28.13
C ARG A 32 -9.86 -9.74 -26.76
N ILE A 33 -10.55 -8.60 -26.60
CA ILE A 33 -11.30 -8.26 -25.38
C ILE A 33 -12.53 -9.18 -25.24
N ALA A 34 -13.29 -9.36 -26.33
CA ALA A 34 -14.53 -10.15 -26.29
C ALA A 34 -14.30 -11.66 -26.09
N ASP A 35 -13.21 -12.20 -26.63
CA ASP A 35 -12.86 -13.62 -26.56
C ASP A 35 -12.21 -14.00 -25.21
N ASN A 36 -11.95 -13.02 -24.33
CA ASN A 36 -11.30 -13.25 -23.04
C ASN A 36 -11.91 -12.39 -21.93
N ASP A 37 -12.66 -13.03 -21.03
CA ASP A 37 -13.30 -12.38 -19.88
C ASP A 37 -12.30 -11.69 -18.90
N HIS A 38 -10.99 -11.94 -19.07
CA HIS A 38 -9.94 -11.38 -18.21
C HIS A 38 -9.34 -10.06 -18.70
N PHE A 39 -9.55 -9.67 -19.97
CA PHE A 39 -8.98 -8.46 -20.54
C PHE A 39 -10.00 -7.32 -20.60
N SER A 40 -9.82 -6.32 -19.73
CA SER A 40 -10.59 -5.06 -19.79
C SER A 40 -9.93 -3.98 -20.67
N GLY A 41 -8.72 -4.25 -21.15
CA GLY A 41 -7.87 -3.34 -21.90
C GLY A 41 -6.43 -3.85 -21.99
N PHE A 42 -5.62 -3.18 -22.80
CA PHE A 42 -4.23 -3.54 -23.09
C PHE A 42 -3.32 -2.31 -23.03
N PRO A 43 -2.08 -2.44 -22.52
CA PRO A 43 -1.02 -1.53 -22.89
C PRO A 43 -0.77 -1.60 -24.40
N VAL A 44 -0.65 -0.44 -25.03
CA VAL A 44 -0.25 -0.30 -26.43
C VAL A 44 1.26 -0.09 -26.47
N THR A 45 1.96 -0.91 -27.25
CA THR A 45 3.42 -0.93 -27.30
C THR A 45 3.97 -0.66 -28.70
N ASP A 46 5.15 -0.04 -28.75
CA ASP A 46 6.06 -0.08 -29.90
C ASP A 46 7.25 -0.96 -29.52
N GLY A 47 7.17 -2.24 -29.92
CA GLY A 47 8.11 -3.27 -29.49
C GLY A 47 8.05 -3.52 -27.98
N ARG A 48 8.94 -2.89 -27.21
CA ARG A 48 8.99 -3.03 -25.74
C ARG A 48 8.51 -1.78 -25.00
N ARG A 49 8.44 -0.65 -25.69
CA ARG A 49 8.13 0.63 -25.08
C ARG A 49 6.62 0.77 -24.96
N VAL A 50 6.16 1.27 -23.82
CA VAL A 50 4.74 1.58 -23.63
C VAL A 50 4.44 2.95 -24.21
N GLU A 51 3.55 3.00 -25.19
CA GLU A 51 3.15 4.24 -25.88
C GLU A 51 1.74 4.69 -25.47
N GLY A 52 0.94 3.80 -24.90
CA GLY A 52 -0.39 4.15 -24.43
C GLY A 52 -1.14 3.01 -23.76
N PHE A 53 -2.43 3.22 -23.53
CA PHE A 53 -3.35 2.20 -23.04
C PHE A 53 -4.68 2.30 -23.78
N VAL A 54 -5.28 1.14 -24.05
CA VAL A 54 -6.59 1.06 -24.68
C VAL A 54 -7.51 0.17 -23.85
N SER A 55 -8.71 0.66 -23.55
CA SER A 55 -9.75 -0.06 -22.85
C SER A 55 -10.92 -0.36 -23.79
N ALA A 56 -11.79 -1.29 -23.40
CA ALA A 56 -13.01 -1.59 -24.16
C ALA A 56 -13.87 -0.33 -24.44
N ARG A 57 -13.82 0.66 -23.53
CA ARG A 57 -14.57 1.91 -23.65
C ARG A 57 -14.04 2.78 -24.80
N ASP A 58 -12.72 2.79 -25.00
CA ASP A 58 -12.06 3.61 -26.01
C ASP A 58 -12.42 3.13 -27.43
N LEU A 59 -12.70 1.82 -27.55
CA LEU A 59 -13.09 1.19 -28.82
C LEU A 59 -14.56 1.44 -29.22
N LEU A 60 -15.44 1.84 -28.29
CA LEU A 60 -16.91 1.85 -28.52
C LEU A 60 -17.37 2.78 -29.65
N LEU A 61 -16.62 3.86 -29.90
CA LEU A 61 -16.97 4.89 -30.88
C LEU A 61 -16.04 4.89 -32.10
N ALA A 62 -15.05 3.99 -32.11
CA ALA A 62 -14.05 3.89 -33.17
C ALA A 62 -14.52 2.95 -34.29
N GLU A 63 -14.04 3.18 -35.51
CA GLU A 63 -14.30 2.29 -36.64
C GLU A 63 -13.34 1.09 -36.61
N ASP A 64 -13.83 -0.11 -36.97
CA ASP A 64 -13.09 -1.37 -36.85
C ASP A 64 -11.67 -1.37 -37.47
N HIS A 65 -11.44 -0.54 -38.48
CA HIS A 65 -10.18 -0.48 -39.21
C HIS A 65 -9.23 0.61 -38.70
N GLU A 66 -9.64 1.40 -37.72
CA GLU A 66 -8.77 2.44 -37.13
C GLU A 66 -7.62 1.78 -36.36
N PRO A 67 -6.38 2.29 -36.52
CA PRO A 67 -5.22 1.77 -35.81
C PRO A 67 -5.17 2.26 -34.36
N MET A 68 -4.56 1.48 -33.47
CA MET A 68 -4.50 1.77 -32.03
C MET A 68 -3.88 3.12 -31.69
N PHE A 69 -2.86 3.58 -32.43
CA PHE A 69 -2.24 4.89 -32.16
C PHE A 69 -3.21 6.09 -32.28
N ARG A 70 -4.38 5.92 -32.93
CA ARG A 70 -5.43 6.96 -33.03
C ARG A 70 -6.48 6.89 -31.94
N VAL A 71 -6.61 5.73 -31.28
CA VAL A 71 -7.72 5.42 -30.37
C VAL A 71 -7.25 5.29 -28.92
N MET A 72 -5.98 4.90 -28.72
CA MET A 72 -5.39 4.77 -27.39
C MET A 72 -5.36 6.10 -26.64
N THR A 73 -5.35 6.00 -25.32
CA THR A 73 -4.92 7.12 -24.47
C THR A 73 -3.39 7.10 -24.41
N ASP A 74 -2.75 8.21 -24.77
CA ASP A 74 -1.31 8.40 -24.84
C ASP A 74 -0.74 9.06 -23.56
N ASP A 75 -1.52 9.90 -22.87
CA ASP A 75 -1.17 10.46 -21.55
C ASP A 75 -1.56 9.47 -20.43
N ILE A 76 -0.76 8.42 -20.27
CA ILE A 76 -1.00 7.35 -19.30
C ILE A 76 -0.10 7.45 -18.08
N LEU A 77 -0.67 7.09 -16.94
CA LEU A 77 0.09 6.87 -15.71
C LEU A 77 0.73 5.48 -15.74
N VAL A 78 2.01 5.42 -15.38
CA VAL A 78 2.78 4.19 -15.27
C VAL A 78 3.40 4.09 -13.88
N ALA A 79 3.70 2.86 -13.45
CA ALA A 79 4.42 2.58 -12.22
C ALA A 79 5.85 2.09 -12.51
N HIS A 80 6.76 2.28 -11.57
CA HIS A 80 8.08 1.65 -11.58
C HIS A 80 8.05 0.36 -10.74
N PRO A 81 8.78 -0.72 -11.07
CA PRO A 81 8.80 -1.94 -10.25
C PRO A 81 9.20 -1.67 -8.79
N ASP A 82 10.10 -0.72 -8.54
CA ASP A 82 10.54 -0.37 -7.18
C ASP A 82 9.59 0.59 -6.46
N MET A 83 8.54 1.08 -7.12
CA MET A 83 7.50 1.91 -6.48
C MET A 83 6.85 1.11 -5.34
N ALA A 84 6.57 1.75 -4.20
CA ALA A 84 5.84 1.07 -3.13
C ALA A 84 4.42 0.73 -3.59
N VAL A 85 3.91 -0.46 -3.23
CA VAL A 85 2.56 -0.86 -3.65
C VAL A 85 1.49 0.11 -3.12
N GLN A 86 1.71 0.72 -1.96
CA GLN A 86 0.80 1.72 -1.39
C GLN A 86 0.72 3.00 -2.23
N ASP A 87 1.82 3.41 -2.86
CA ASP A 87 1.82 4.56 -3.77
C ASP A 87 1.06 4.22 -5.05
N ALA A 88 1.28 3.03 -5.61
CA ALA A 88 0.51 2.53 -6.75
C ALA A 88 -1.00 2.46 -6.42
N ALA A 89 -1.36 1.99 -5.22
CA ALA A 89 -2.74 1.99 -4.71
C ALA A 89 -3.34 3.40 -4.71
N ARG A 90 -2.60 4.38 -4.20
CA ARG A 90 -3.01 5.78 -4.12
C ARG A 90 -3.22 6.39 -5.51
N VAL A 91 -2.33 6.10 -6.46
CA VAL A 91 -2.45 6.53 -7.87
C VAL A 91 -3.71 5.94 -8.50
N ILE A 92 -3.91 4.63 -8.36
CA ILE A 92 -5.06 3.89 -8.90
C ILE A 92 -6.38 4.44 -8.33
N LEU A 93 -6.47 4.64 -7.01
CA LEU A 93 -7.67 5.14 -6.35
C LEU A 93 -7.99 6.60 -6.72
N ARG A 94 -6.99 7.48 -6.77
CA ARG A 94 -7.19 8.91 -7.08
C ARG A 94 -7.51 9.16 -8.55
N SER A 95 -6.94 8.38 -9.46
CA SER A 95 -7.15 8.52 -10.90
C SER A 95 -8.40 7.81 -11.42
N GLY A 96 -8.96 6.87 -10.64
CA GLY A 96 -10.08 6.02 -11.07
C GLY A 96 -9.71 5.00 -12.14
N ILE A 97 -8.41 4.85 -12.43
CA ILE A 97 -7.88 3.87 -13.40
C ILE A 97 -7.83 2.50 -12.72
N GLN A 98 -8.08 1.42 -13.48
CA GLN A 98 -8.15 0.07 -12.88
C GLN A 98 -6.80 -0.67 -12.84
N LYS A 99 -5.87 -0.29 -13.72
CA LYS A 99 -4.58 -0.97 -13.94
C LYS A 99 -3.53 0.04 -14.36
N LEU A 100 -2.29 -0.14 -13.91
CA LEU A 100 -1.13 0.65 -14.33
C LEU A 100 -0.13 -0.27 -15.04
N PRO A 101 0.32 0.09 -16.26
CA PRO A 101 1.52 -0.51 -16.83
C PRO A 101 2.72 -0.24 -15.91
N VAL A 102 3.57 -1.26 -15.73
CA VAL A 102 4.81 -1.14 -14.96
C VAL A 102 5.97 -1.12 -15.93
N VAL A 103 6.81 -0.09 -15.84
CA VAL A 103 7.94 0.13 -16.77
C VAL A 103 9.27 0.25 -16.03
N ASP A 104 10.36 -0.16 -16.69
CA ASP A 104 11.73 0.07 -16.22
C ASP A 104 12.21 1.52 -16.51
N ASP A 105 13.43 1.86 -16.06
CA ASP A 105 14.05 3.18 -16.30
C ASP A 105 14.19 3.55 -17.79
N ALA A 106 14.17 2.57 -18.69
CA ALA A 106 14.24 2.78 -20.13
C ALA A 106 12.83 2.89 -20.78
N GLY A 107 11.77 2.81 -19.98
CA GLY A 107 10.38 2.86 -20.44
C GLY A 107 9.87 1.56 -21.03
N HIS A 108 10.56 0.43 -20.83
CA HIS A 108 10.09 -0.86 -21.30
C HIS A 108 9.05 -1.45 -20.37
N LEU A 109 8.01 -2.08 -20.94
CA LEU A 109 7.01 -2.80 -20.17
C LEU A 109 7.65 -4.02 -19.48
N VAL A 110 7.57 -4.05 -18.15
CA VAL A 110 8.04 -5.15 -17.31
C VAL A 110 6.94 -5.83 -16.51
N GLY A 111 5.74 -5.24 -16.47
CA GLY A 111 4.58 -5.83 -15.83
C GLY A 111 3.33 -4.95 -15.89
N ILE A 112 2.27 -5.39 -15.23
CA ILE A 112 1.04 -4.63 -15.00
C ILE A 112 0.57 -4.84 -13.56
N ILE A 113 0.13 -3.79 -12.89
CA ILE A 113 -0.44 -3.86 -11.55
C ILE A 113 -1.89 -3.39 -11.58
N SER A 114 -2.80 -4.15 -10.96
CA SER A 114 -4.23 -3.85 -10.92
C SER A 114 -4.72 -3.53 -9.50
N ASN A 115 -5.94 -2.99 -9.42
CA ASN A 115 -6.70 -2.91 -8.16
C ASN A 115 -6.73 -4.24 -7.40
N ALA A 116 -6.89 -5.36 -8.10
CA ALA A 116 -6.93 -6.67 -7.46
C ALA A 116 -5.57 -7.07 -6.87
N ASP A 117 -4.46 -6.74 -7.54
CA ASP A 117 -3.11 -7.00 -7.03
C ASP A 117 -2.80 -6.11 -5.82
N VAL A 118 -3.25 -4.85 -5.85
CA VAL A 118 -3.18 -3.94 -4.71
C VAL A 118 -3.99 -4.48 -3.53
N ILE A 119 -5.24 -4.90 -3.75
CA ILE A 119 -6.08 -5.50 -2.70
C ILE A 119 -5.43 -6.78 -2.17
N ARG A 120 -4.92 -7.65 -3.05
CA ARG A 120 -4.15 -8.84 -2.66
C ARG A 120 -2.97 -8.45 -1.78
N SER A 121 -2.24 -7.39 -2.10
CA SER A 121 -1.14 -6.91 -1.26
C SER A 121 -1.58 -6.44 0.12
N GLN A 122 -2.77 -5.84 0.26
CA GLN A 122 -3.32 -5.47 1.57
C GLN A 122 -3.76 -6.72 2.35
N ILE A 123 -4.37 -7.70 1.67
CA ILE A 123 -4.75 -8.99 2.28
C ILE A 123 -3.50 -9.78 2.73
N GLU A 124 -2.44 -9.79 1.91
CA GLU A 124 -1.16 -10.44 2.23
C GLU A 124 -0.36 -9.65 3.30
N ARG A 125 -0.49 -8.32 3.35
CA ARG A 125 0.03 -7.50 4.46
C ARG A 125 -0.74 -7.75 5.77
N ALA A 126 -2.04 -8.04 5.68
CA ALA A 126 -2.90 -8.44 6.79
C ALA A 126 -2.68 -9.88 7.27
N THR A 127 -1.63 -10.58 6.83
CA THR A 127 -1.46 -12.00 7.19
C THR A 127 -0.97 -12.15 8.63
N PRO A 128 -1.58 -13.08 9.42
CA PRO A 128 -1.05 -13.60 10.69
C PRO A 128 0.46 -13.83 10.70
N GLY A 129 1.09 -14.14 9.55
CA GLY A 129 2.52 -14.42 9.44
C GLY A 129 3.49 -13.35 9.98
N LYS A 130 3.15 -12.04 9.95
CA LYS A 130 3.99 -11.01 10.59
C LYS A 130 3.86 -11.05 12.12
N VAL A 131 2.63 -11.21 12.60
CA VAL A 131 2.29 -11.35 14.03
C VAL A 131 2.94 -12.62 14.58
N ASP A 132 2.77 -13.76 13.89
CA ASP A 132 3.43 -15.04 14.16
C ASP A 132 4.97 -14.93 14.24
N LYS A 133 5.57 -14.13 13.35
CA LYS A 133 7.02 -13.93 13.31
C LYS A 133 7.48 -13.07 14.50
N LEU A 134 6.72 -12.02 14.83
CA LEU A 134 6.98 -11.20 16.00
C LEU A 134 6.82 -12.02 17.29
N GLY A 135 5.74 -12.78 17.44
CA GLY A 135 5.51 -13.70 18.56
C GLY A 135 6.68 -14.67 18.74
N ARG A 136 7.07 -15.39 17.68
CA ARG A 136 8.26 -16.27 17.71
C ARG A 136 9.55 -15.54 18.06
N THR A 137 9.70 -14.27 17.69
CA THR A 137 10.89 -13.49 18.03
C THR A 137 10.92 -13.20 19.53
N LEU A 138 9.77 -12.82 20.12
CA LEU A 138 9.62 -12.61 21.56
C LEU A 138 9.87 -13.90 22.35
N GLU A 139 9.33 -15.03 21.91
CA GLU A 139 9.59 -16.35 22.51
C GLU A 139 11.09 -16.68 22.55
N ASN A 140 11.79 -16.46 21.43
CA ASN A 140 13.22 -16.78 21.32
C ASN A 140 14.10 -15.86 22.18
N ILE A 141 13.76 -14.57 22.30
CA ILE A 141 14.56 -13.60 23.04
C ILE A 141 14.34 -13.76 24.55
N HIS A 142 13.09 -13.94 24.98
CA HIS A 142 12.73 -13.90 26.39
C HIS A 142 12.52 -15.28 27.02
N GLY A 143 12.52 -16.36 26.22
CA GLY A 143 12.32 -17.73 26.72
C GLY A 143 10.89 -17.99 27.22
N ILE A 144 9.92 -17.24 26.69
CA ILE A 144 8.50 -17.31 27.05
C ILE A 144 7.69 -18.04 25.97
N THR A 145 6.40 -18.26 26.24
CA THR A 145 5.41 -18.68 25.24
C THR A 145 4.51 -17.50 24.90
N THR A 146 4.04 -17.45 23.65
CA THR A 146 3.11 -16.41 23.19
C THR A 146 1.84 -17.02 22.60
N HIS A 147 0.74 -16.27 22.73
CA HIS A 147 -0.54 -16.61 22.15
C HIS A 147 -1.07 -15.43 21.34
N GLU A 148 -1.38 -15.65 20.06
CA GLU A 148 -2.01 -14.63 19.23
C GLU A 148 -3.53 -14.80 19.15
N GLY A 149 -4.25 -13.69 19.14
CA GLY A 149 -5.69 -13.65 18.94
C GLY A 149 -6.12 -12.35 18.28
N ARG A 150 -7.23 -12.38 17.53
CA ARG A 150 -7.86 -11.16 16.99
C ARG A 150 -8.98 -10.72 17.92
N ARG A 151 -8.97 -9.45 18.33
CA ARG A 151 -10.03 -8.81 19.14
C ARG A 151 -10.08 -7.31 18.90
N GLU A 152 -11.21 -6.70 19.23
CA GLU A 152 -11.29 -5.24 19.36
C GLU A 152 -10.53 -4.80 20.62
N VAL A 153 -9.84 -3.67 20.50
CA VAL A 153 -9.13 -3.00 21.61
C VAL A 153 -9.61 -1.56 21.70
N ASP A 154 -9.78 -1.10 22.93
CA ASP A 154 -10.02 0.31 23.24
C ASP A 154 -8.72 1.08 23.00
N LEU A 155 -8.80 2.20 22.28
CA LEU A 155 -7.64 3.00 21.94
C LEU A 155 -7.07 3.74 23.15
N ASP A 156 -7.89 4.02 24.17
CA ASP A 156 -7.46 4.69 25.40
C ASP A 156 -6.60 3.77 26.30
N ASP A 157 -6.70 2.45 26.11
CA ASP A 157 -5.91 1.45 26.84
C ASP A 157 -4.52 1.22 26.22
N LEU A 158 -4.22 1.82 25.06
CA LEU A 158 -2.99 1.55 24.32
C LEU A 158 -1.84 2.48 24.71
N THR A 159 -0.70 1.89 25.04
CA THR A 159 0.56 2.60 25.19
C THR A 159 1.34 2.58 23.88
N PRO A 160 1.59 3.74 23.23
CA PRO A 160 2.31 3.78 21.97
C PRO A 160 3.82 3.59 22.14
N THR A 161 4.41 2.83 21.21
CA THR A 161 5.87 2.60 21.16
C THR A 161 6.65 3.52 20.21
N GLN A 162 5.97 4.46 19.54
CA GLN A 162 6.58 5.44 18.63
C GLN A 162 6.09 6.85 18.99
N THR A 163 7.02 7.80 19.02
CA THR A 163 6.77 9.19 19.44
C THR A 163 6.13 10.04 18.35
N THR A 164 6.26 9.67 17.09
CA THR A 164 5.93 10.56 15.97
C THR A 164 5.34 9.83 14.78
N VAL A 165 4.34 10.44 14.17
CA VAL A 165 3.74 10.03 12.89
C VAL A 165 3.76 11.18 11.88
N TYR A 166 3.71 10.84 10.60
CA TYR A 166 3.83 11.81 9.51
C TYR A 166 2.47 12.28 8.98
N ALA A 167 2.32 13.59 8.78
CA ALA A 167 1.06 14.20 8.36
C ALA A 167 0.58 13.73 6.96
N ASP A 168 1.50 13.49 6.03
CA ASP A 168 1.23 13.05 4.66
C ASP A 168 0.79 11.58 4.56
N GLU A 169 1.23 10.74 5.49
CA GLU A 169 0.75 9.36 5.64
C GLU A 169 -0.61 9.31 6.38
N LEU A 170 -0.87 10.28 7.27
CA LEU A 170 -2.07 10.34 8.11
C LEU A 170 -3.36 10.55 7.31
N GLU A 171 -3.36 11.43 6.30
CA GLU A 171 -4.52 11.63 5.43
C GLU A 171 -4.95 10.33 4.72
N GLY A 172 -3.97 9.52 4.32
CA GLY A 172 -4.23 8.21 3.71
C GLY A 172 -4.90 7.24 4.68
N ARG A 173 -4.47 7.23 5.95
CA ARG A 173 -5.06 6.37 6.99
C ARG A 173 -6.48 6.78 7.35
N VAL A 174 -6.77 8.09 7.40
CA VAL A 174 -8.15 8.60 7.61
C VAL A 174 -9.07 8.07 6.51
N TYR A 175 -8.67 8.19 5.24
CA TYR A 175 -9.46 7.70 4.11
C TYR A 175 -9.70 6.18 4.18
N GLU A 176 -8.69 5.40 4.57
CA GLU A 176 -8.82 3.94 4.71
C GLU A 176 -9.82 3.56 5.80
N LEU A 177 -9.80 4.25 6.94
CA LEU A 177 -10.74 4.02 8.06
C LEU A 177 -12.18 4.32 7.66
N GLU A 178 -12.44 5.47 7.00
CA GLU A 178 -13.78 5.84 6.52
C GLU A 178 -14.39 4.80 5.55
N ARG A 179 -13.53 4.04 4.86
CA ARG A 179 -13.92 3.03 3.88
C ARG A 179 -13.91 1.59 4.41
N GLY A 180 -13.57 1.39 5.69
CA GLY A 180 -13.43 0.06 6.27
C GLY A 180 -12.32 -0.76 5.61
N LEU A 181 -11.27 -0.07 5.12
CA LEU A 181 -10.11 -0.66 4.47
C LEU A 181 -8.89 -0.71 5.39
N ALA A 182 -8.98 -0.12 6.58
CA ALA A 182 -7.89 -0.11 7.53
C ALA A 182 -7.56 -1.53 8.01
N GLU A 183 -6.26 -1.84 8.02
CA GLU A 183 -5.76 -3.09 8.60
C GLU A 183 -5.93 -3.09 10.13
N PRO A 184 -6.05 -4.26 10.79
CA PRO A 184 -6.01 -4.37 12.25
C PRO A 184 -4.68 -3.91 12.85
N LEU A 185 -4.72 -3.32 14.04
CA LEU A 185 -3.52 -2.96 14.81
C LEU A 185 -2.70 -4.20 15.20
N VAL A 186 -1.43 -4.02 15.58
CA VAL A 186 -0.65 -5.05 16.26
C VAL A 186 -0.35 -4.57 17.67
N VAL A 187 -0.82 -5.35 18.65
CA VAL A 187 -0.71 -5.04 20.07
C VAL A 187 0.00 -6.20 20.78
N ILE A 188 0.87 -5.86 21.73
CA ILE A 188 1.48 -6.84 22.64
C ILE A 188 0.88 -6.64 24.01
N ASP A 189 0.30 -7.68 24.58
CA ASP A 189 -0.23 -7.71 25.95
C ASP A 189 0.83 -8.30 26.87
N ASN A 190 1.49 -7.44 27.64
CA ASN A 190 2.58 -7.79 28.55
C ASN A 190 2.11 -7.88 30.01
N GLY A 191 1.10 -8.70 30.28
CA GLY A 191 0.51 -8.83 31.61
C GLY A 191 -0.49 -7.72 31.94
N GLY A 192 -1.26 -7.27 30.95
CA GLY A 192 -2.26 -6.21 31.04
C GLY A 192 -1.81 -4.87 30.44
N ASP A 193 -0.50 -4.67 30.27
CA ASP A 193 0.04 -3.49 29.59
C ASP A 193 -0.05 -3.69 28.07
N LEU A 194 -0.94 -2.96 27.40
CA LEU A 194 -1.21 -3.08 25.97
C LEU A 194 -0.31 -2.15 25.16
N LEU A 195 0.81 -2.67 24.67
CA LEU A 195 1.76 -1.93 23.86
C LEU A 195 1.35 -1.94 22.39
N LEU A 196 1.13 -0.76 21.80
CA LEU A 196 0.91 -0.62 20.36
C LEU A 196 2.24 -0.81 19.63
N ALA A 197 2.43 -1.99 19.05
CA ALA A 197 3.62 -2.35 18.30
C ALA A 197 3.58 -1.85 16.84
N ASP A 198 2.38 -1.82 16.23
CA ASP A 198 2.17 -1.29 14.88
C ASP A 198 0.77 -0.69 14.73
N GLY A 199 0.70 0.46 14.05
CA GLY A 199 -0.55 1.16 13.77
C GLY A 199 -0.66 2.58 14.31
N HIS A 200 0.45 3.24 14.65
CA HIS A 200 0.48 4.60 15.21
C HIS A 200 -0.25 5.65 14.35
N HIS A 201 -0.06 5.65 13.02
CA HIS A 201 -0.83 6.54 12.15
C HIS A 201 -2.32 6.19 12.09
N ARG A 202 -2.68 4.91 12.29
CA ARG A 202 -4.08 4.46 12.29
C ARG A 202 -4.79 4.91 13.55
N VAL A 203 -4.18 4.77 14.73
CA VAL A 203 -4.78 5.27 15.98
C VAL A 203 -4.91 6.80 15.97
N LYS A 204 -3.93 7.54 15.40
CA LYS A 204 -4.08 8.99 15.21
C LYS A 204 -5.12 9.38 14.17
N ALA A 205 -5.32 8.57 13.14
CA ALA A 205 -6.40 8.80 12.18
C ALA A 205 -7.77 8.47 12.79
N ALA A 206 -7.87 7.42 13.60
CA ALA A 206 -9.06 7.03 14.34
C ALA A 206 -9.51 8.12 15.32
N ALA A 207 -8.57 8.72 16.06
CA ALA A 207 -8.84 9.86 16.94
C ALA A 207 -9.42 11.09 16.20
N ARG A 208 -9.05 11.30 14.92
CA ARG A 208 -9.65 12.38 14.10
C ARG A 208 -11.08 12.09 13.64
N LEU A 209 -11.48 10.82 13.67
CA LEU A 209 -12.78 10.33 13.24
C LEU A 209 -13.70 9.98 14.43
N ASP A 210 -13.28 10.31 15.66
CA ASP A 210 -13.97 9.93 16.90
C ASP A 210 -14.26 8.40 16.95
N ILE A 211 -13.26 7.60 16.58
CA ILE A 211 -13.30 6.14 16.67
C ILE A 211 -12.54 5.72 17.94
N ASP A 212 -13.25 5.10 18.88
CA ASP A 212 -12.71 4.74 20.20
C ASP A 212 -12.15 3.30 20.25
N GLU A 213 -12.60 2.41 19.35
CA GLU A 213 -12.19 1.00 19.32
C GLU A 213 -11.69 0.61 17.92
N MET A 214 -10.70 -0.29 17.88
CA MET A 214 -10.17 -0.84 16.63
C MET A 214 -9.92 -2.34 16.72
N ASP A 215 -10.11 -3.04 15.60
CA ASP A 215 -9.64 -4.41 15.41
C ASP A 215 -8.12 -4.49 15.61
N ALA A 216 -7.65 -5.49 16.37
CA ALA A 216 -6.23 -5.74 16.59
C ALA A 216 -5.89 -7.23 16.58
N TYR A 217 -4.68 -7.54 16.13
CA TYR A 217 -3.98 -8.77 16.49
C TYR A 217 -3.22 -8.53 17.80
N VAL A 218 -3.58 -9.29 18.83
CA VAL A 218 -3.01 -9.19 20.16
C VAL A 218 -2.12 -10.39 20.42
N ILE A 219 -0.83 -10.15 20.64
CA ILE A 219 0.15 -11.14 21.09
C ILE A 219 0.19 -11.08 22.61
N VAL A 220 -0.39 -12.08 23.26
CA VAL A 220 -0.40 -12.23 24.71
C VAL A 220 0.86 -12.97 25.15
N LEU A 221 1.58 -12.38 26.10
CA LEU A 221 2.75 -12.99 26.72
C LEU A 221 2.30 -13.74 27.98
N ASP A 222 2.68 -15.02 28.11
CA ASP A 222 2.31 -15.81 29.29
C ASP A 222 3.03 -15.35 30.58
N GLU A 223 4.11 -14.60 30.43
CA GLU A 223 4.88 -14.00 31.52
C GLU A 223 5.20 -12.54 31.18
N THR A 224 5.14 -11.66 32.18
CA THR A 224 5.57 -10.26 32.02
C THR A 224 7.08 -10.20 31.82
N VAL A 225 7.53 -9.53 30.76
CA VAL A 225 8.95 -9.38 30.43
C VAL A 225 9.33 -7.92 30.20
N GLU A 226 10.63 -7.62 30.35
CA GLU A 226 11.17 -6.30 30.00
C GLU A 226 11.32 -6.20 28.48
N LEU A 227 10.55 -5.31 27.87
CA LEU A 227 10.58 -5.06 26.43
C LEU A 227 11.25 -3.71 26.17
N GLY A 228 12.27 -3.68 25.29
CA GLY A 228 12.95 -2.43 24.95
C GLY A 228 12.01 -1.37 24.34
N MET A 229 10.91 -1.77 23.71
CA MET A 229 9.89 -0.85 23.22
C MET A 229 9.05 -0.22 24.34
N ALA A 230 8.84 -0.93 25.46
CA ALA A 230 8.19 -0.39 26.65
C ALA A 230 9.13 0.59 27.37
N GLU A 231 10.43 0.26 27.44
CA GLU A 231 11.45 1.17 27.95
C GLU A 231 11.53 2.44 27.09
N THR A 232 11.52 2.31 25.76
CA THR A 232 11.52 3.45 24.83
C THR A 232 10.27 4.33 25.01
N ALA A 233 9.10 3.72 25.21
CA ALA A 233 7.87 4.44 25.48
C ALA A 233 7.95 5.22 26.80
N ALA A 234 8.41 4.57 27.87
CA ALA A 234 8.61 5.20 29.18
C ALA A 234 9.65 6.33 29.14
N ASP A 235 10.78 6.14 28.46
CA ASP A 235 11.84 7.15 28.29
C ASP A 235 11.36 8.37 27.49
N SER A 236 10.30 8.21 26.71
CA SER A 236 9.71 9.25 25.87
C SER A 236 8.39 9.81 26.45
N ASP A 237 8.05 9.46 27.69
CA ASP A 237 6.80 9.85 28.37
C ASP A 237 5.54 9.54 27.54
N LEU A 238 5.53 8.38 26.86
CA LEU A 238 4.38 7.90 26.09
C LEU A 238 3.46 7.06 26.98
N GLU A 239 2.35 7.64 27.43
CA GLU A 239 1.34 6.98 28.27
C GLU A 239 0.05 6.66 27.49
N SER A 240 -0.26 7.46 26.47
CA SER A 240 -1.47 7.35 25.64
C SER A 240 -1.16 7.65 24.16
N ILE A 241 -2.03 7.19 23.26
CA ILE A 241 -2.00 7.54 21.83
C ILE A 241 -2.02 9.05 21.58
N ASP A 242 -2.48 9.85 22.53
CA ASP A 242 -2.46 11.30 22.46
C ASP A 242 -1.03 11.88 22.45
N ASP A 243 -0.09 11.19 23.10
CA ASP A 243 1.32 11.60 23.21
C ASP A 243 2.10 11.46 21.90
N ILE A 244 1.51 10.78 20.89
CA ILE A 244 2.10 10.68 19.56
C ILE A 244 1.98 12.04 18.84
N GLU A 245 3.12 12.64 18.51
CA GLU A 245 3.19 13.89 17.76
C GLU A 245 2.99 13.66 16.25
N VAL A 246 2.23 14.56 15.61
CA VAL A 246 2.11 14.58 14.15
C VAL A 246 3.09 15.61 13.60
N VAL A 247 4.13 15.16 12.90
CA VAL A 247 5.10 16.07 12.29
C VAL A 247 4.83 16.25 10.80
N ASP A 248 4.99 17.49 10.36
CA ASP A 248 4.87 17.88 8.97
C ASP A 248 6.28 18.00 8.36
N TYR A 249 6.60 17.10 7.43
CA TYR A 249 7.94 16.98 6.85
C TYR A 249 8.17 17.99 5.73
N ALA A 250 7.86 19.27 5.97
CA ALA A 250 8.20 20.30 5.00
C ALA A 250 9.73 20.41 4.79
N HIS A 251 10.59 19.91 5.69
CA HIS A 251 12.05 20.07 5.63
C HIS A 251 12.84 18.77 5.93
N HIS A 252 12.89 17.81 5.00
CA HIS A 252 13.97 16.80 4.97
C HIS A 252 15.07 17.22 3.97
N PRO A 253 16.37 17.14 4.30
CA PRO A 253 17.49 17.43 3.39
C PRO A 253 17.63 16.48 2.16
N LEU A 254 16.65 15.63 1.86
CA LEU A 254 16.65 14.72 0.71
C LEU A 254 15.47 14.95 -0.25
N VAL A 255 14.58 15.89 0.06
CA VAL A 255 13.58 16.37 -0.91
C VAL A 255 14.20 17.58 -1.61
N GLN A 256 14.99 17.34 -2.66
CA GLN A 256 15.25 18.39 -3.63
C GLN A 256 13.94 18.67 -4.35
N THR A 257 13.30 19.78 -3.99
CA THR A 257 12.32 20.44 -4.84
C THR A 257 12.98 20.62 -6.21
N THR A 258 12.48 19.93 -7.23
CA THR A 258 12.85 20.25 -8.61
C THR A 258 12.28 21.63 -8.89
N GLU A 259 13.09 22.66 -8.61
CA GLU A 259 12.82 24.02 -9.03
C GLU A 259 12.65 24.04 -10.55
N ARG A 260 11.62 24.78 -10.97
CA ARG A 260 11.34 25.10 -12.36
C ARG A 260 12.59 25.61 -13.06
N LEU A 261 13.09 24.84 -14.02
CA LEU A 261 13.83 25.40 -15.15
C LEU A 261 12.80 25.91 -16.16
N GLN A 262 12.38 27.16 -15.96
CA GLN A 262 11.87 28.01 -17.04
C GLN A 262 12.84 29.18 -17.16
N ASP A 263 13.70 29.12 -18.18
CA ASP A 263 14.19 30.32 -18.87
C ASP A 263 13.23 30.66 -20.01
#